data_AF-A0A443J6Y5-F1
#
_entry.id   AF-A0A443J6Y5-F1
#
_cell.length_a   1.000
_cell.length_b   1.000
_cell.length_c   1.000
_cell.angle_alpha   90.00
_cell.angle_beta   90.00
_cell.angle_gamma   90.00
#
_symmetry.space_group_name_H-M   'P 1'
#
loop_
_entity.id
_entity.type
_entity.pdbx_description
1 polymer ?
#
loop_
_entity_poly.entity_id
_entity_poly.type
_entity_poly.pdbx_seq_one_letter_code
_entity_poly.pdbx_strand_id
1 'polypeptide(L)'
;MSRPPLARDAVLDAFTRILVDEGERAATMDATARAAGVSKGGLLYHFNSKSALEEALVKRLETLAQQDVDDIENSAEGVVAAHLRSSQNTGSPLDVTILAVSRLAQNGSDAA
;
A
#
# COMPACT_ATOMS: atom_id res chain seq x y z
N MET A 1 -2.58 -17.93 17.07
CA MET A 1 -3.50 -16.78 16.96
C MET A 1 -2.66 -15.53 16.81
N SER A 2 -2.50 -15.02 15.59
CA SER A 2 -1.85 -13.72 15.40
C SER A 2 -2.93 -12.65 15.34
N ARG A 3 -3.00 -11.80 16.37
CA ARG A 3 -3.53 -10.44 16.22
C ARG A 3 -2.60 -9.51 17.00
N PRO A 4 -1.91 -8.60 16.30
CA PRO A 4 -2.26 -7.18 16.27
C PRO A 4 -2.10 -6.62 14.82
N PRO A 5 -2.10 -5.29 14.55
CA PRO A 5 -2.15 -4.68 13.19
C PRO A 5 -1.26 -5.31 12.12
N LEU A 6 -0.15 -5.92 12.54
CA LEU A 6 0.80 -6.70 11.75
C LEU A 6 0.16 -7.66 10.74
N ALA A 7 -0.93 -8.37 11.08
CA ALA A 7 -1.54 -9.31 10.14
C ALA A 7 -2.30 -8.62 9.01
N ARG A 8 -3.00 -7.51 9.31
CA ARG A 8 -3.69 -6.70 8.31
C ARG A 8 -2.69 -6.00 7.40
N ASP A 9 -1.63 -5.44 8.00
CA ASP A 9 -0.61 -4.70 7.27
C ASP A 9 0.27 -5.64 6.43
N ALA A 10 0.62 -6.83 6.94
CA ALA A 10 1.33 -7.84 6.16
C ALA A 10 0.53 -8.32 4.94
N VAL A 11 -0.80 -8.42 5.05
CA VAL A 11 -1.68 -8.70 3.90
C VAL A 11 -1.62 -7.56 2.88
N LEU A 12 -1.67 -6.31 3.34
CA LEU A 12 -1.64 -5.15 2.46
C LEU A 12 -0.26 -4.97 1.81
N ASP A 13 0.83 -5.24 2.53
CA ASP A 13 2.20 -5.26 2.02
C ASP A 13 2.37 -6.35 0.94
N ALA A 14 1.86 -7.56 1.19
CA ALA A 14 1.88 -8.64 0.21
C ALA A 14 1.08 -8.28 -1.05
N PHE A 15 -0.10 -7.69 -0.88
CA PHE A 15 -0.93 -7.24 -2.00
C PHE A 15 -0.22 -6.16 -2.83
N THR A 16 0.36 -5.16 -2.16
CA THR A 16 1.14 -4.08 -2.77
C THR A 16 2.31 -4.64 -3.59
N ARG A 17 3.03 -5.61 -3.03
CA ARG A 17 4.17 -6.23 -3.71
C ARG A 17 3.76 -6.99 -4.96
N ILE A 18 2.70 -7.81 -4.89
CA ILE A 18 2.20 -8.54 -6.06
C ILE A 18 1.74 -7.55 -7.15
N LEU A 19 1.09 -6.45 -6.78
CA LEU A 19 0.71 -5.41 -7.74
C LEU A 19 1.90 -4.80 -8.46
N VAL A 20 2.96 -4.47 -7.73
CA VAL A 20 4.17 -3.86 -8.28
C VAL A 20 4.95 -4.85 -9.16
N ASP A 21 5.14 -6.06 -8.68
CA ASP A 21 6.03 -7.06 -9.29
C ASP A 21 5.33 -7.85 -10.43
N GLU A 22 4.05 -8.19 -10.26
CA GLU A 22 3.33 -9.14 -11.11
C GLU A 22 2.04 -8.57 -11.75
N GLY A 23 1.56 -7.42 -11.26
CA GLY A 23 0.38 -6.72 -11.78
C GLY A 23 -0.96 -7.14 -11.16
N GLU A 24 -2.01 -6.38 -11.45
CA GLU A 24 -3.34 -6.48 -10.81
C GLU A 24 -4.02 -7.84 -10.99
N ARG A 25 -3.84 -8.50 -12.14
CA ARG A 25 -4.43 -9.83 -12.39
C ARG A 25 -3.84 -10.92 -11.49
N ALA A 26 -2.56 -10.80 -11.13
CA ALA A 26 -1.87 -11.74 -10.25
C ALA A 26 -2.25 -11.52 -8.77
N ALA A 27 -2.64 -10.29 -8.41
CA ALA A 27 -3.01 -9.85 -7.08
C ALA A 27 -4.39 -10.40 -6.64
N THR A 28 -4.52 -11.73 -6.58
CA THR A 28 -5.72 -12.42 -6.10
C THR A 28 -5.73 -12.53 -4.58
N MET A 29 -6.91 -12.72 -3.99
CA MET A 29 -7.06 -12.96 -2.55
C MET A 29 -6.20 -14.15 -2.06
N ASP A 30 -6.18 -15.24 -2.84
CA ASP A 30 -5.44 -16.45 -2.48
C ASP A 30 -3.92 -16.26 -2.64
N ALA A 31 -3.47 -15.57 -3.69
CA ALA A 31 -2.05 -15.22 -3.85
C ALA A 31 -1.58 -14.31 -2.70
N THR A 32 -2.39 -13.32 -2.35
CA THR A 32 -2.12 -12.39 -1.25
C THR A 32 -2.04 -13.10 0.09
N ALA A 33 -2.99 -13.98 0.41
CA ALA A 33 -2.97 -14.75 1.66
C ALA A 33 -1.71 -15.60 1.78
N ARG A 34 -1.33 -16.30 0.69
CA ARG A 34 -0.09 -17.11 0.64
C ARG A 34 1.14 -16.24 0.85
N ALA A 35 1.26 -15.13 0.12
CA ALA A 35 2.40 -14.24 0.20
C ALA A 35 2.54 -13.58 1.58
N ALA A 36 1.42 -13.26 2.24
CA ALA A 36 1.39 -12.71 3.59
C ALA A 36 1.61 -13.76 4.70
N GLY A 37 1.70 -15.05 4.35
CA GLY A 37 1.87 -16.14 5.33
C GLY A 37 0.64 -16.35 6.23
N VAL A 38 -0.56 -15.97 5.76
CA VAL A 38 -1.81 -16.13 6.50
C VAL A 38 -2.75 -17.14 5.82
N SER A 39 -3.69 -17.69 6.59
CA SER A 39 -4.74 -18.52 6.00
C SER A 39 -5.76 -17.67 5.23
N LYS A 40 -6.48 -18.29 4.28
CA LYS A 40 -7.59 -17.62 3.56
C LYS A 40 -8.64 -17.06 4.52
N GLY A 41 -8.99 -17.82 5.57
CA GLY A 41 -9.89 -17.35 6.63
C GLY A 41 -9.31 -16.20 7.45
N GLY A 42 -7.99 -16.20 7.70
CA GLY A 42 -7.30 -15.10 8.37
C GLY A 42 -7.27 -13.81 7.56
N LEU A 43 -7.10 -13.90 6.24
CA LEU A 43 -7.22 -12.74 5.34
C LEU A 43 -8.67 -12.23 5.32
N LEU A 44 -9.66 -13.12 5.15
CA LEU A 44 -11.08 -12.77 5.08
C LEU A 44 -11.60 -12.10 6.36
N TYR A 45 -10.94 -12.35 7.50
CA TYR A 45 -11.23 -11.64 8.75
C TYR A 45 -10.95 -10.13 8.66
N HIS A 46 -9.99 -9.72 7.83
CA HIS A 46 -9.59 -8.32 7.67
C HIS A 46 -10.15 -7.68 6.39
N PHE A 47 -10.18 -8.44 5.29
CA PHE A 47 -10.63 -7.96 3.98
C PHE A 47 -11.57 -8.99 3.38
N ASN A 48 -12.86 -8.65 3.26
CA ASN A 48 -13.88 -9.59 2.80
C ASN A 48 -13.89 -9.81 1.28
N SER A 49 -13.12 -9.02 0.53
CA SER A 49 -13.11 -9.00 -0.94
C SER A 49 -11.82 -8.39 -1.47
N LYS A 50 -11.57 -8.56 -2.77
CA LYS A 50 -10.46 -7.89 -3.47
C LYS A 50 -10.67 -6.37 -3.49
N SER A 51 -11.89 -5.89 -3.74
CA SER A 51 -12.24 -4.47 -3.65
C SER A 51 -11.87 -3.86 -2.30
N ALA A 52 -12.12 -4.58 -1.19
CA ALA A 52 -11.75 -4.11 0.14
C ALA A 52 -10.22 -3.99 0.34
N LEU A 53 -9.40 -4.78 -0.36
CA LEU A 53 -7.94 -4.61 -0.38
C LEU A 53 -7.54 -3.38 -1.20
N GLU A 54 -8.17 -3.18 -2.35
CA GLU A 54 -7.93 -2.03 -3.24
C GLU A 54 -8.26 -0.72 -2.53
N GLU A 55 -9.45 -0.61 -1.93
CA GLU A 55 -9.87 0.55 -1.12
C GLU A 55 -8.91 0.80 0.05
N ALA A 56 -8.46 -0.26 0.71
CA ALA A 56 -7.52 -0.13 1.82
C ALA A 56 -6.13 0.33 1.37
N LEU A 57 -5.70 -0.06 0.18
CA LEU A 57 -4.44 0.37 -0.42
C LEU A 57 -4.50 1.86 -0.80
N VAL A 58 -5.61 2.31 -1.37
CA VAL A 58 -5.83 3.73 -1.70
C VAL A 58 -5.87 4.57 -0.43
N LYS A 59 -6.55 4.11 0.63
CA LYS A 59 -6.51 4.79 1.93
C LYS A 59 -5.09 4.85 2.52
N ARG A 60 -4.27 3.82 2.31
CA ARG A 60 -2.87 3.84 2.72
C ARG A 60 -2.08 4.89 1.93
N LEU A 61 -2.33 5.02 0.63
CA LEU A 61 -1.73 6.07 -0.20
C LEU A 61 -2.04 7.46 0.36
N GLU A 62 -3.31 7.76 0.62
CA GLU A 62 -3.74 9.04 1.19
C GLU A 62 -3.04 9.34 2.53
N THR A 63 -2.94 8.33 3.40
CA THR A 63 -2.28 8.47 4.70
C THR A 63 -0.79 8.78 4.54
N LEU A 64 -0.10 8.06 3.65
CA LEU A 64 1.33 8.27 3.39
C LEU A 64 1.60 9.62 2.73
N ALA A 65 0.73 10.05 1.81
CA ALA A 65 0.85 11.34 1.16
C ALA A 65 0.68 12.50 2.16
N GLN A 66 -0.30 12.40 3.06
CA GLN A 66 -0.47 13.40 4.12
C GLN A 66 0.75 13.44 5.05
N GLN A 67 1.29 12.29 5.42
CA GLN A 67 2.50 12.21 6.25
C GLN A 67 3.71 12.86 5.57
N ASP A 68 3.93 12.64 4.28
CA ASP A 68 5.04 13.27 3.55
C ASP A 68 4.90 14.80 3.50
N VAL A 69 3.68 15.31 3.31
CA VAL A 69 3.39 16.75 3.39
C VAL A 69 3.68 17.29 4.79
N ASP A 70 3.16 16.63 5.83
CA ASP A 70 3.35 17.04 7.22
C ASP A 70 4.85 17.06 7.60
N ASP A 71 5.62 16.05 7.17
CA ASP A 71 7.06 15.96 7.42
C ASP A 71 7.84 17.07 6.71
N ILE A 72 7.45 17.41 5.48
CA ILE A 72 8.06 18.52 4.72
C ILE A 72 7.76 19.87 5.38
N GLU A 73 6.50 20.11 5.76
CA GLU A 73 6.07 21.38 6.37
C GLU A 73 6.71 21.62 7.73
N ASN A 74 6.88 20.56 8.53
CA ASN A 74 7.42 20.65 9.89
C ASN A 74 8.95 20.48 9.95
N SER A 75 9.62 20.37 8.81
CA SER A 75 11.07 20.16 8.77
C SER A 75 11.86 21.36 9.29
N ALA A 76 12.75 21.09 10.26
CA ALA A 76 13.68 22.08 10.81
C ALA A 76 14.69 22.62 9.79
N GLU A 77 14.87 21.95 8.66
CA GLU A 77 15.77 22.37 7.58
C GLU A 77 15.08 23.30 6.56
N GLY A 78 13.76 23.51 6.72
CA GLY A 78 12.91 24.29 5.81
C GLY A 78 12.34 23.47 4.65
N VAL A 79 11.16 23.90 4.19
CA VAL A 79 10.31 23.20 3.19
C VAL A 79 11.07 22.84 1.91
N VAL A 80 11.88 23.75 1.37
CA VAL A 80 12.61 23.51 0.11
C VAL A 80 13.66 22.40 0.26
N ALA A 81 14.43 22.41 1.35
CA ALA A 81 15.45 21.39 1.60
C ALA A 81 14.81 20.02 1.90
N ALA A 82 13.72 20.01 2.67
CA ALA A 82 12.95 18.81 2.97
C ALA A 82 12.33 18.19 1.70
N HIS A 83 11.73 19.01 0.84
CA HIS A 83 11.13 18.54 -0.42
C HIS A 83 12.19 17.95 -1.37
N LEU A 84 13.35 18.59 -1.51
CA LEU A 84 14.46 18.07 -2.32
C LEU A 84 14.98 16.73 -1.78
N ARG A 85 14.98 16.53 -0.46
CA ARG A 85 15.37 15.25 0.16
C ARG A 85 14.33 14.17 -0.08
N SER A 86 13.04 14.46 0.13
CA SER A 86 11.94 13.52 -0.15
C SER A 86 11.98 13.07 -1.62
N SER A 87 12.19 14.02 -2.54
CA SER A 87 12.29 13.74 -3.99
C SER A 87 13.46 12.81 -4.37
N GLN A 88 14.51 12.72 -3.56
CA GLN A 88 15.64 11.82 -3.80
C GLN A 88 15.46 10.45 -3.13
N ASN A 89 14.46 10.28 -2.26
CA ASN A 89 14.22 9.06 -1.50
C ASN A 89 13.36 8.06 -2.30
N THR A 90 13.86 7.66 -3.48
CA THR A 90 13.16 6.71 -4.34
C THR A 90 12.99 5.35 -3.67
N GLY A 91 11.80 4.75 -3.81
CA GLY A 91 11.49 3.47 -3.18
C GLY A 91 10.98 3.62 -1.75
N SER A 92 10.59 4.84 -1.36
CA SER A 92 9.85 5.08 -0.14
C SER A 92 8.53 4.28 -0.12
N PRO A 93 7.94 4.03 1.07
CA PRO A 93 6.61 3.44 1.15
C PRO A 93 5.55 4.20 0.33
N LEU A 94 5.66 5.52 0.24
CA LEU A 94 4.78 6.35 -0.59
C LEU A 94 4.98 6.03 -2.08
N ASP A 95 6.21 6.01 -2.59
CA ASP A 95 6.50 5.70 -4.01
C ASP A 95 5.97 4.32 -4.42
N VAL A 96 6.24 3.32 -3.59
CA VAL A 96 5.80 1.94 -3.83
C VAL A 96 4.28 1.86 -3.88
N THR A 97 3.61 2.59 -2.98
CA THR A 97 2.14 2.63 -2.92
C THR A 97 1.55 3.40 -4.11
N ILE A 98 2.17 4.51 -4.54
CA ILE A 98 1.78 5.24 -5.77
C ILE A 98 1.84 4.30 -6.98
N LEU A 99 2.93 3.55 -7.12
CA LEU A 99 3.09 2.60 -8.22
C LEU A 99 2.03 1.49 -8.15
N ALA A 100 1.77 0.94 -6.97
CA ALA A 100 0.77 -0.11 -6.79
C ALA A 100 -0.66 0.38 -7.13
N VAL A 101 -1.05 1.57 -6.69
CA VAL A 101 -2.35 2.17 -7.04
C VAL A 101 -2.42 2.49 -8.54
N SER A 102 -1.33 2.98 -9.13
CA SER A 102 -1.26 3.21 -10.58
C SER A 102 -1.50 1.91 -11.38
N ARG A 103 -1.03 0.76 -10.87
CA ARG A 103 -1.28 -0.56 -11.49
C ARG A 103 -2.75 -0.97 -11.42
N LEU A 104 -3.48 -0.58 -10.38
CA LEU A 104 -4.93 -0.79 -10.28
C LEU A 104 -5.68 0.06 -11.31
N ALA A 105 -5.34 1.35 -11.39
CA ALA A 105 -5.97 2.29 -12.33
C ALA A 105 -5.79 1.89 -13.80
N GLN A 106 -4.60 1.38 -14.17
CA GLN A 106 -4.30 0.91 -15.53
C GLN A 106 -5.22 -0.23 -16.03
N ASN A 107 -5.82 -0.99 -15.10
CA ASN A 107 -6.73 -2.09 -15.42
C ASN A 107 -8.21 -1.79 -15.13
N GLY A 108 -8.54 -0.53 -14.79
CA GLY A 108 -9.93 -0.08 -14.59
C GLY A 108 -10.55 -0.49 -13.26
N SER A 109 -9.76 -0.55 -12.18
CA SER A 109 -10.33 -0.67 -10.82
C SER A 109 -11.10 0.61 -10.47
N ASP A 110 -12.34 0.46 -9.98
CA ASP A 110 -13.21 1.57 -9.55
C ASP A 110 -12.71 2.25 -8.25
N ALA A 111 -11.79 1.61 -7.53
CA ALA A 111 -11.24 2.14 -6.29
C ALA A 111 -10.08 3.12 -6.50
N ALA A 112 -9.43 3.09 -7.67
CA ALA A 112 -8.15 3.75 -7.96
C ALA A 112 -8.29 5.04 -8.79
#